data_AF-A0A662S1X8-F1
#
_entry.id   AF-A0A662S1X8-F1
#
_cell.length_a   1.000
_cell.length_b   1.000
_cell.length_c   1.000
_cell.angle_alpha   90.00
_cell.angle_beta   90.00
_cell.angle_gamma   90.00
#
_symmetry.space_group_name_H-M   'P 1'
#
loop_
_entity.id
_entity.type
_entity.pdbx_description
1 polymer ?
#
loop_
_entity_poly.entity_id
_entity_poly.type
_entity_poly.pdbx_seq_one_letter_code
_entity_poly.pdbx_strand_id
1 'polypeptide(L)'
;MRKVLIFLLVLLILFPSTMSSGSTKAAYVISNQIDWELNFKLLYEAIDRYGITLRRVRNLSKVKGGNVLILGGHLAPTDEWMPKNYADDFLNDEEKKELESGLKSFLIKVLEKDGNRITIIAGYNRHNTSLAAQSSNDWDTLPNAIEAMLGTNPRKGDTDDDMLRDDKEVLEYLTDPLLKDTDSDGESDSAEVLVYGTDPTRAEDWKDFKVVVGILDTPEKITRYMKDHFTYIPDPPDEDVWQTAEETFYKGGGDCEDFAIFALYCLRAHGWRYDAFDLYKNHSAAVLGIIWSGIEFGHAVLVYVEEGRFYIIHSGIIPTEGPFPDLESLINKVAFRLFGFTPPWEYYIYINERGQITGRVERG
;
A
#
# COMPACT_ATOMS: atom_id res chain seq x y z
N MET A 1 -26.64 62.42 -3.95
CA MET A 1 -26.53 61.00 -4.35
C MET A 1 -25.44 60.37 -3.50
N ARG A 2 -25.80 59.38 -2.68
CA ARG A 2 -24.93 58.75 -1.67
C ARG A 2 -23.85 57.90 -2.34
N LYS A 3 -22.59 58.14 -1.98
CA LYS A 3 -21.45 57.25 -2.27
C LYS A 3 -21.55 56.04 -1.33
N VAL A 4 -21.69 54.84 -1.89
CA VAL A 4 -21.60 53.59 -1.12
C VAL A 4 -20.13 53.18 -1.11
N LEU A 5 -19.51 53.28 0.06
CA LEU A 5 -18.15 52.82 0.34
C LEU A 5 -18.28 51.40 0.88
N ILE A 6 -17.87 50.39 0.11
CA ILE A 6 -17.82 49.00 0.57
C ILE A 6 -16.50 48.83 1.33
N PHE A 7 -16.60 48.64 2.64
CA PHE A 7 -15.49 48.21 3.50
C PHE A 7 -15.28 46.71 3.27
N LEU A 8 -14.13 46.32 2.71
CA LEU A 8 -13.69 44.93 2.67
C LEU A 8 -13.02 44.61 4.02
N LEU A 9 -13.71 43.84 4.86
CA LEU A 9 -13.19 43.36 6.13
C LEU A 9 -12.20 42.21 5.84
N VAL A 10 -10.91 42.44 6.08
CA VAL A 10 -9.89 41.39 6.05
C VAL A 10 -10.05 40.56 7.32
N LEU A 11 -10.58 39.35 7.19
CA LEU A 11 -10.58 38.35 8.26
C LEU A 11 -9.21 37.66 8.26
N LEU A 12 -8.30 38.14 9.11
CA LEU A 12 -7.05 37.44 9.44
C LEU A 12 -7.42 36.20 10.25
N ILE A 13 -7.50 35.04 9.60
CA ILE A 13 -7.49 33.76 10.29
C ILE A 13 -6.02 33.39 10.49
N LEU A 14 -5.59 33.41 11.76
CA LEU A 14 -4.32 32.86 12.20
C LEU A 14 -4.38 31.34 12.04
N PHE A 15 -3.63 30.78 11.09
CA PHE A 15 -3.37 29.34 11.00
C PHE A 15 -1.98 29.03 11.56
N PRO A 16 -1.80 27.88 12.23
CA PRO A 16 -0.53 27.47 12.79
C PRO A 16 0.44 27.15 11.64
N SER A 17 1.49 27.95 11.57
CA SER A 17 2.62 27.75 10.66
C SER A 17 3.54 26.66 11.21
N THR A 18 3.34 25.42 10.75
CA THR A 18 4.39 24.38 10.68
C THR A 18 3.98 23.34 9.64
N MET A 19 4.15 23.64 8.34
CA MET A 19 4.40 22.57 7.38
C MET A 19 5.90 22.28 7.44
N SER A 20 6.22 21.01 7.71
CA SER A 20 7.57 20.48 7.63
C SER A 20 8.12 20.64 6.20
N SER A 21 9.44 20.68 6.09
CA SER A 21 10.20 20.94 4.86
C SER A 21 10.16 19.79 3.84
N GLY A 22 8.97 19.29 3.51
CA GLY A 22 8.75 18.45 2.32
C GLY A 22 8.86 19.31 1.06
N SER A 23 9.52 18.80 0.02
CA SER A 23 9.63 19.53 -1.25
C SER A 23 8.25 19.81 -1.81
N THR A 24 7.81 21.08 -1.80
CA THR A 24 6.53 21.47 -2.41
C THR A 24 6.49 21.00 -3.87
N LYS A 25 5.55 20.10 -4.21
CA LYS A 25 5.37 19.62 -5.58
C LYS A 25 4.96 20.79 -6.47
N ALA A 26 5.80 21.13 -7.45
CA ALA A 26 5.54 22.21 -8.38
C ALA A 26 4.74 21.71 -9.57
N ALA A 27 3.56 22.27 -9.78
CA ALA A 27 2.70 21.94 -10.92
C ALA A 27 2.62 23.10 -11.90
N TYR A 28 2.65 22.79 -13.18
CA TYR A 28 2.65 23.76 -14.27
C TYR A 28 1.37 23.62 -15.08
N VAL A 29 0.64 24.71 -15.26
CA VAL A 29 -0.61 24.69 -16.04
C VAL A 29 -0.48 25.53 -17.29
N ILE A 30 -0.83 24.95 -18.42
CA ILE A 30 -0.96 25.62 -19.72
C ILE A 30 -2.44 25.62 -20.10
N SER A 31 -3.00 26.81 -20.28
CA SER A 31 -4.40 26.98 -20.65
C SER A 31 -4.67 28.40 -21.16
N ASN A 32 -5.66 28.56 -22.04
CA ASN A 32 -6.19 29.89 -22.37
C ASN A 32 -6.92 30.49 -21.15
N GLN A 33 -7.26 31.77 -21.22
CA GLN A 33 -7.86 32.54 -20.13
C GLN A 33 -9.20 31.99 -19.68
N ILE A 34 -10.05 31.55 -20.61
CA ILE A 34 -11.40 31.11 -20.25
C ILE A 34 -11.36 29.73 -19.60
N ASP A 35 -10.57 28.80 -20.13
CA ASP A 35 -10.43 27.46 -19.56
C ASP A 35 -9.75 27.52 -18.17
N TRP A 36 -8.83 28.47 -17.97
CA TRP A 36 -8.31 28.81 -16.65
C TRP A 36 -9.40 29.31 -15.69
N GLU A 37 -10.21 30.28 -16.10
CA GLU A 37 -11.28 30.86 -15.26
C GLU A 37 -12.34 29.83 -14.88
N LEU A 38 -12.72 28.95 -15.81
CA LEU A 38 -13.68 27.86 -15.55
C LEU A 38 -13.19 26.86 -14.49
N ASN A 39 -11.88 26.65 -14.40
CA ASN A 39 -11.27 25.72 -13.46
C ASN A 39 -10.57 26.42 -12.29
N PHE A 40 -10.72 27.75 -12.16
CA PHE A 40 -9.97 28.56 -11.19
C PHE A 40 -10.11 28.03 -9.76
N LYS A 41 -11.33 27.68 -9.35
CA LYS A 41 -11.61 27.17 -8.01
C LYS A 41 -10.82 25.88 -7.74
N LEU A 42 -10.91 24.89 -8.64
CA LEU A 42 -10.19 23.62 -8.55
C LEU A 42 -8.67 23.81 -8.50
N LEU A 43 -8.15 24.66 -9.39
CA LEU A 43 -6.72 24.93 -9.48
C LEU A 43 -6.16 25.60 -8.22
N TYR A 44 -6.91 26.50 -7.58
CA TYR A 44 -6.48 27.13 -6.34
C TYR A 44 -6.72 26.24 -5.11
N GLU A 45 -7.78 25.43 -5.09
CA GLU A 45 -7.96 24.41 -4.05
C GLU A 45 -6.77 23.44 -4.01
N ALA A 46 -6.13 23.17 -5.16
CA ALA A 46 -4.91 22.37 -5.25
C ALA A 46 -3.77 22.90 -4.36
N ILE A 47 -3.64 24.24 -4.23
CA ILE A 47 -2.58 24.89 -3.49
C ILE A 47 -2.77 24.66 -1.99
N ASP A 48 -3.96 24.97 -1.50
CA ASP A 48 -4.24 24.97 -0.06
C ASP A 48 -4.45 23.56 0.48
N ARG A 49 -5.12 22.69 -0.29
CA ARG A 49 -5.52 21.35 0.17
C ARG A 49 -4.44 20.29 -0.05
N TYR A 50 -3.59 20.46 -1.07
CA TYR A 50 -2.63 19.43 -1.47
C TYR A 50 -1.17 19.94 -1.47
N GLY A 51 -0.92 21.16 -0.98
CA GLY A 51 0.43 21.71 -0.85
C GLY A 51 1.13 21.97 -2.19
N ILE A 52 0.38 22.11 -3.29
CA ILE A 52 0.94 22.26 -4.64
C ILE A 52 1.39 23.71 -4.87
N THR A 53 2.62 23.89 -5.36
CA THR A 53 3.06 25.17 -5.91
C THR A 53 2.60 25.30 -7.36
N LEU A 54 1.48 25.99 -7.58
CA LEU A 54 0.89 26.17 -8.90
C LEU A 54 1.59 27.26 -9.72
N ARG A 55 1.94 26.96 -10.98
CA ARG A 55 2.56 27.90 -11.93
C ARG A 55 1.86 27.87 -13.28
N ARG A 56 1.18 28.95 -13.65
CA ARG A 56 0.68 29.09 -15.03
C ARG A 56 1.83 29.45 -15.97
N VAL A 57 2.02 28.67 -17.03
CA VAL A 57 3.09 28.88 -18.02
C VAL A 57 2.55 28.99 -19.43
N ARG A 58 3.27 29.75 -20.27
CA ARG A 58 2.89 30.00 -21.67
C ARG A 58 3.73 29.20 -22.67
N ASN A 59 4.87 28.68 -22.20
CA ASN A 59 5.85 27.98 -23.01
C ASN A 59 6.32 26.71 -22.30
N LEU A 60 5.90 25.55 -22.82
CA LEU A 60 6.26 24.24 -22.29
C LEU A 60 7.78 24.01 -22.25
N SER A 61 8.54 24.50 -23.24
CA SER A 61 10.00 24.32 -23.29
C SER A 61 10.76 25.02 -22.16
N LYS A 62 10.09 25.86 -21.36
CA LYS A 62 10.67 26.49 -20.16
C LYS A 62 10.49 25.64 -18.90
N VAL A 63 9.68 24.59 -18.95
CA VAL A 63 9.46 23.66 -17.84
C VAL A 63 10.47 22.51 -17.96
N LYS A 64 11.10 22.15 -16.84
CA LYS A 64 12.05 21.04 -16.76
C LYS A 64 11.75 20.23 -15.49
N GLY A 65 11.54 18.92 -15.63
CA GLY A 65 11.34 18.06 -14.46
C GLY A 65 10.03 18.32 -13.71
N GLY A 66 8.96 18.75 -14.40
CA GLY A 66 7.72 19.17 -13.74
C GLY A 66 6.48 18.40 -14.21
N ASN A 67 5.48 18.38 -13.33
CA ASN A 67 4.13 17.93 -13.66
C ASN A 67 3.41 19.03 -14.43
N VAL A 68 3.00 18.75 -15.67
CA VAL A 68 2.38 19.72 -16.57
C VAL A 68 0.96 19.29 -16.88
N LEU A 69 0.00 20.14 -16.52
CA LEU A 69 -1.40 20.03 -16.92
C LEU A 69 -1.67 20.95 -18.12
N ILE A 70 -2.11 20.39 -19.24
CA ILE A 70 -2.64 21.12 -20.38
C ILE A 70 -4.17 21.03 -20.33
N LEU A 71 -4.82 22.19 -20.11
CA LEU A 71 -6.28 22.30 -20.09
C LEU A 71 -6.78 22.91 -21.40
N GLY A 72 -7.51 22.11 -22.17
CA GLY A 72 -8.11 22.49 -23.44
C GLY A 72 -7.82 21.47 -24.54
N GLY A 73 -8.82 21.11 -25.35
CA GLY A 73 -8.66 20.21 -26.50
C GLY A 73 -7.99 20.86 -27.72
N HIS A 74 -7.77 20.10 -28.79
CA HIS A 74 -7.06 20.58 -29.99
C HIS A 74 -7.81 21.69 -30.77
N LEU A 75 -9.10 21.88 -30.49
CA LEU A 75 -9.90 23.02 -31.00
C LEU A 75 -10.00 24.19 -30.02
N ALA A 76 -9.33 24.12 -28.86
CA ALA A 76 -9.32 25.23 -27.90
C ALA A 76 -8.70 26.48 -28.54
N PRO A 77 -9.33 27.66 -28.38
CA PRO A 77 -8.80 28.90 -28.93
C PRO A 77 -7.48 29.27 -28.23
N THR A 78 -6.60 29.91 -28.99
CA THR A 78 -5.36 30.49 -28.48
C THR A 78 -5.59 31.91 -27.98
N ASP A 79 -4.73 32.35 -27.08
CA ASP A 79 -4.67 33.73 -26.59
C ASP A 79 -3.26 34.08 -26.11
N GLU A 80 -3.10 35.21 -25.42
CA GLU A 80 -1.80 35.65 -24.90
C GLU A 80 -1.20 34.71 -23.83
N TRP A 81 -2.00 33.86 -23.20
CA TRP A 81 -1.60 32.89 -22.18
C TRP A 81 -1.31 31.52 -22.77
N MET A 82 -2.00 31.15 -23.85
CA MET A 82 -1.78 29.94 -24.63
C MET A 82 -1.59 30.30 -26.11
N PRO A 83 -0.39 30.74 -26.52
CA PRO A 83 -0.14 31.29 -27.85
C PRO A 83 -0.24 30.25 -28.98
N LYS A 84 -0.18 28.96 -28.63
CA LYS A 84 -0.44 27.83 -29.54
C LYS A 84 -1.27 26.78 -28.83
N ASN A 85 -2.00 25.97 -29.58
CA ASN A 85 -2.72 24.86 -29.01
C ASN A 85 -1.77 23.69 -28.72
N TYR A 86 -1.46 23.45 -27.45
CA TYR A 86 -0.54 22.39 -27.07
C TYR A 86 -1.17 21.00 -27.17
N ALA A 87 -2.49 20.86 -26.99
CA ALA A 87 -3.15 19.57 -27.18
C ALA A 87 -3.04 19.11 -28.65
N ASP A 88 -3.10 20.04 -29.60
CA ASP A 88 -2.92 19.72 -31.03
C ASP A 88 -1.55 19.10 -31.36
N ASP A 89 -0.50 19.48 -30.63
CA ASP A 89 0.86 18.94 -30.81
C ASP A 89 1.01 17.49 -30.29
N PHE A 90 0.12 17.05 -29.39
CA PHE A 90 0.30 15.80 -28.64
C PHE A 90 -0.79 14.77 -28.89
N LEU A 91 -1.98 15.19 -29.31
CA LEU A 91 -3.04 14.28 -29.72
C LEU A 91 -2.77 13.76 -31.12
N ASN A 92 -3.03 12.47 -31.35
CA ASN A 92 -2.95 11.86 -32.67
C ASN A 92 -4.24 12.13 -33.47
N ASP A 93 -4.21 11.83 -34.77
CA ASP A 93 -5.35 12.10 -35.66
C ASP A 93 -6.63 11.34 -35.27
N GLU A 94 -6.51 10.17 -34.65
CA GLU A 94 -7.65 9.38 -34.18
C GLU A 94 -8.29 10.03 -32.95
N GLU A 95 -7.50 10.39 -31.95
CA GLU A 95 -7.92 11.10 -30.73
C GLU A 95 -8.61 12.43 -31.09
N LYS A 96 -8.06 13.18 -32.04
CA LYS A 96 -8.66 14.41 -32.55
C LYS A 96 -10.02 14.16 -33.21
N LYS A 97 -10.12 13.16 -34.09
CA LYS A 97 -11.38 12.79 -34.77
C LYS A 97 -12.44 12.31 -33.79
N GLU A 98 -12.07 11.55 -32.76
CA GLU A 98 -12.99 11.12 -31.70
C GLU A 98 -13.57 12.31 -30.93
N LEU A 99 -12.74 13.31 -30.61
CA LEU A 99 -13.17 14.56 -30.00
C LEU A 99 -13.95 15.46 -30.96
N GLU A 100 -13.71 15.44 -32.27
CA GLU A 100 -14.45 16.28 -33.24
C GLU A 100 -15.83 15.70 -33.57
N SER A 101 -15.90 14.38 -33.67
CA SER A 101 -17.14 13.66 -33.96
C SER A 101 -18.12 13.64 -32.79
N GLY A 102 -17.65 13.97 -31.57
CA GLY A 102 -18.41 13.82 -30.34
C GLY A 102 -18.59 12.38 -29.88
N LEU A 103 -17.89 11.42 -30.52
CA LEU A 103 -17.86 10.02 -30.09
C LEU A 103 -17.27 9.88 -28.68
N LYS A 104 -16.30 10.74 -28.34
CA LYS A 104 -15.81 10.91 -26.96
C LYS A 104 -16.16 12.31 -26.46
N SER A 105 -16.78 12.37 -25.28
CA SER A 105 -17.07 13.64 -24.60
C SER A 105 -15.78 14.32 -24.10
N PHE A 106 -14.79 13.53 -23.69
CA PHE A 106 -13.45 13.97 -23.34
C PHE A 106 -12.42 12.85 -23.51
N LEU A 107 -11.15 13.22 -23.46
CA LEU A 107 -10.01 12.34 -23.29
C LEU A 107 -9.05 12.90 -22.26
N ILE A 108 -8.30 12.01 -21.63
CA ILE A 108 -7.17 12.32 -20.77
C ILE A 108 -5.96 11.59 -21.33
N LYS A 109 -4.86 12.28 -21.60
CA LYS A 109 -3.64 11.67 -22.12
C LYS A 109 -2.46 12.03 -21.23
N VAL A 110 -1.77 11.01 -20.73
CA VAL A 110 -0.54 11.16 -19.94
C VAL A 110 0.64 10.73 -20.81
N LEU A 111 1.70 11.53 -20.85
CA LEU A 111 2.92 11.21 -21.58
C LEU A 111 4.14 11.89 -20.96
N GLU A 112 5.31 11.30 -21.14
CA GLU A 112 6.59 11.88 -20.74
C GLU A 112 7.25 12.58 -21.93
N LYS A 113 7.69 13.83 -21.74
CA LYS A 113 8.47 14.55 -22.76
C LYS A 113 9.40 15.58 -22.16
N ASP A 114 10.66 15.56 -22.61
CA ASP A 114 11.73 16.48 -22.17
C ASP A 114 11.90 16.48 -20.63
N GLY A 115 11.66 15.32 -20.00
CA GLY A 115 11.70 15.15 -18.54
C GLY A 115 10.49 15.72 -17.80
N ASN A 116 9.40 16.07 -18.50
CA ASN A 116 8.15 16.50 -17.89
C ASN A 116 7.08 15.43 -18.08
N ARG A 117 6.31 15.18 -17.01
CA ARG A 117 5.07 14.42 -17.06
C ARG A 117 3.96 15.35 -17.52
N ILE A 118 3.41 15.11 -18.71
CA ILE A 118 2.39 15.95 -19.32
C ILE A 118 1.07 15.20 -19.30
N THR A 119 0.08 15.80 -18.63
CA THR A 119 -1.31 15.35 -18.65
C THR A 119 -2.15 16.35 -19.43
N ILE A 120 -2.84 15.86 -20.44
CA ILE A 120 -3.73 16.64 -21.30
C ILE A 120 -5.15 16.24 -20.95
N ILE A 121 -5.96 17.21 -20.55
CA ILE A 121 -7.40 17.03 -20.36
C ILE A 121 -8.11 17.83 -21.46
N ALA A 122 -8.74 17.09 -22.37
CA ALA A 122 -9.32 17.65 -23.58
C ALA A 122 -10.76 17.15 -23.76
N GLY A 123 -11.73 18.06 -23.69
CA GLY A 123 -13.13 17.79 -24.02
C GLY A 123 -13.46 18.11 -25.48
N TYR A 124 -14.56 17.53 -25.97
CA TYR A 124 -15.21 17.92 -27.25
C TYR A 124 -15.45 19.45 -27.30
N ASN A 125 -15.76 20.04 -26.15
CA ASN A 125 -15.82 21.48 -25.95
C ASN A 125 -15.23 21.85 -24.56
N ARG A 126 -15.18 23.16 -24.27
CA ARG A 126 -14.68 23.68 -22.98
C ARG A 126 -15.46 23.21 -21.76
N HIS A 127 -16.78 23.00 -21.90
CA HIS A 127 -17.61 22.53 -20.80
C HIS A 127 -17.23 21.08 -20.45
N ASN A 128 -17.08 20.21 -21.45
CA ASN A 128 -16.60 18.85 -21.25
C ASN A 128 -15.16 18.82 -20.72
N THR A 129 -14.30 19.75 -21.15
CA THR A 129 -12.94 19.90 -20.60
C THR A 129 -12.98 20.20 -19.11
N SER A 130 -13.81 21.17 -18.71
CA SER A 130 -13.97 21.58 -17.31
C SER A 130 -14.58 20.46 -16.45
N LEU A 131 -15.57 19.73 -16.97
CA LEU A 131 -16.14 18.59 -16.26
C LEU A 131 -15.11 17.48 -16.08
N ALA A 132 -14.36 17.14 -17.13
CA ALA A 132 -13.31 16.13 -17.08
C ALA A 132 -12.19 16.51 -16.09
N ALA A 133 -11.81 17.78 -16.02
CA ALA A 133 -10.83 18.25 -15.04
C ALA A 133 -11.29 18.06 -13.59
N GLN A 134 -12.60 18.18 -13.33
CA GLN A 134 -13.21 18.13 -11.99
C GLN A 134 -13.68 16.73 -11.55
N SER A 135 -13.87 15.80 -12.49
CA SER A 135 -14.21 14.41 -12.19
C SER A 135 -12.98 13.59 -11.79
N SER A 136 -13.17 12.48 -11.08
CA SER A 136 -12.21 11.36 -11.03
C SER A 136 -12.54 10.38 -12.18
N ASN A 137 -11.52 9.78 -12.79
CA ASN A 137 -11.67 8.85 -13.91
C ASN A 137 -11.25 7.41 -13.56
N ASP A 138 -10.97 7.15 -12.29
CA ASP A 138 -10.72 5.81 -11.78
C ASP A 138 -11.55 5.51 -10.51
N TRP A 139 -10.98 4.75 -9.58
CA TRP A 139 -11.64 4.21 -8.39
C TRP A 139 -11.21 4.92 -7.10
N ASP A 140 -10.47 6.03 -7.21
CA ASP A 140 -10.21 6.97 -6.13
C ASP A 140 -11.20 8.17 -6.16
N THR A 141 -10.92 9.19 -5.35
CA THR A 141 -11.73 10.42 -5.30
C THR A 141 -10.99 11.69 -5.72
N LEU A 142 -9.77 11.58 -6.25
CA LEU A 142 -9.01 12.74 -6.71
C LEU A 142 -9.50 13.22 -8.08
N PRO A 143 -9.70 14.53 -8.26
CA PRO A 143 -10.02 15.06 -9.59
C PRO A 143 -8.84 14.89 -10.55
N ASN A 144 -9.11 14.56 -11.81
CA ASN A 144 -8.09 14.31 -12.84
C ASN A 144 -7.06 15.45 -12.97
N ALA A 145 -7.49 16.70 -12.79
CA ALA A 145 -6.57 17.84 -12.82
C ALA A 145 -5.68 17.93 -11.56
N ILE A 146 -6.18 17.52 -10.39
CA ILE A 146 -5.38 17.44 -9.16
C ILE A 146 -4.33 16.34 -9.32
N GLU A 147 -4.73 15.17 -9.80
CA GLU A 147 -3.80 14.07 -10.08
C GLU A 147 -2.71 14.47 -11.08
N ALA A 148 -3.09 15.14 -12.16
CA ALA A 148 -2.15 15.71 -13.13
C ALA A 148 -1.12 16.65 -12.48
N MET A 149 -1.51 17.41 -11.46
CA MET A 149 -0.64 18.36 -10.74
C MET A 149 0.22 17.67 -9.70
N LEU A 150 -0.29 16.62 -9.04
CA LEU A 150 0.45 15.77 -8.11
C LEU A 150 1.44 14.84 -8.83
N GLY A 151 1.21 14.58 -10.11
CA GLY A 151 2.00 13.67 -10.92
C GLY A 151 1.47 12.23 -10.89
N THR A 152 0.34 12.01 -10.23
CA THR A 152 -0.32 10.70 -10.21
C THR A 152 -0.92 10.36 -11.58
N ASN A 153 -1.54 9.20 -11.72
CA ASN A 153 -2.13 8.74 -12.97
C ASN A 153 -3.67 8.77 -12.90
N PRO A 154 -4.34 9.67 -13.63
CA PRO A 154 -5.82 9.81 -13.67
C PRO A 154 -6.64 8.64 -14.21
N ARG A 155 -6.02 7.47 -14.33
CA ARG A 155 -6.63 6.22 -14.80
C ARG A 155 -6.30 5.07 -13.86
N LYS A 156 -5.69 5.35 -12.71
CA LYS A 156 -5.13 4.38 -11.80
C LYS A 156 -5.09 4.98 -10.40
N GLY A 157 -6.15 4.71 -9.62
CA GLY A 157 -6.33 5.28 -8.27
C GLY A 157 -5.40 4.73 -7.18
N ASP A 158 -4.29 4.11 -7.57
CA ASP A 158 -3.15 3.64 -6.78
C ASP A 158 -1.97 3.72 -7.74
N THR A 159 -1.27 4.85 -7.76
CA THR A 159 -0.34 5.21 -8.84
C THR A 159 0.96 4.42 -8.76
N ASP A 160 1.44 4.07 -7.58
CA ASP A 160 2.69 3.36 -7.41
C ASP A 160 2.54 1.84 -7.28
N ASP A 161 1.31 1.31 -7.17
CA ASP A 161 0.98 -0.11 -6.97
C ASP A 161 1.44 -0.66 -5.60
N ASP A 162 1.30 0.10 -4.53
CA ASP A 162 1.54 -0.38 -3.17
C ASP A 162 0.27 -0.92 -2.47
N MET A 163 -0.92 -0.78 -3.08
CA MET A 163 -2.26 -1.12 -2.54
C MET A 163 -2.88 -0.06 -1.62
N LEU A 164 -2.26 1.09 -1.44
CA LEU A 164 -2.84 2.30 -0.87
C LEU A 164 -3.29 3.19 -2.02
N ARG A 165 -4.46 3.82 -1.88
CA ARG A 165 -5.02 4.66 -2.95
C ARG A 165 -4.49 6.07 -2.85
N ASP A 166 -4.22 6.71 -3.98
CA ASP A 166 -3.70 8.08 -4.06
C ASP A 166 -4.51 9.07 -3.20
N ASP A 167 -5.84 8.93 -3.19
CA ASP A 167 -6.72 9.79 -2.40
C ASP A 167 -6.55 9.64 -0.88
N LYS A 168 -6.19 8.44 -0.41
CA LYS A 168 -5.89 8.15 1.00
C LYS A 168 -4.52 8.66 1.39
N GLU A 169 -3.54 8.42 0.54
CA GLU A 169 -2.17 8.88 0.73
C GLU A 169 -2.13 10.39 0.93
N VAL A 170 -2.72 11.15 0.01
CA VAL A 170 -2.61 12.61 0.05
C VAL A 170 -3.54 13.31 1.04
N LEU A 171 -4.66 12.70 1.44
CA LEU A 171 -5.67 13.35 2.30
C LEU A 171 -5.68 12.84 3.75
N GLU A 172 -5.23 11.61 3.99
CA GLU A 172 -5.35 10.94 5.28
C GLU A 172 -3.98 10.61 5.88
N TYR A 173 -3.13 9.89 5.15
CA TYR A 173 -1.84 9.41 5.65
C TYR A 173 -0.68 10.36 5.40
N LEU A 174 -0.86 11.34 4.52
CA LEU A 174 0.12 12.35 4.14
C LEU A 174 1.41 11.76 3.54
N THR A 175 1.27 10.64 2.83
CA THR A 175 2.33 9.95 2.09
C THR A 175 2.47 10.46 0.66
N ASP A 176 3.54 10.08 -0.04
CA ASP A 176 3.75 10.42 -1.46
C ASP A 176 3.18 9.32 -2.37
N PRO A 177 2.07 9.55 -3.11
CA PRO A 177 1.41 8.55 -3.98
C PRO A 177 2.21 8.11 -5.21
N LEU A 178 3.49 8.49 -5.28
CA LEU A 178 4.44 8.08 -6.31
C LEU A 178 5.53 7.16 -5.74
N LEU A 179 5.52 6.90 -4.44
CA LEU A 179 6.52 6.14 -3.72
C LEU A 179 5.82 5.13 -2.82
N LYS A 180 6.04 3.85 -3.11
CA LYS A 180 5.49 2.76 -2.30
C LYS A 180 5.86 2.86 -0.81
N ASP A 181 6.98 3.49 -0.53
CA ASP A 181 7.62 3.63 0.77
C ASP A 181 8.05 5.11 0.87
N THR A 182 7.25 5.90 1.58
CA THR A 182 7.40 7.36 1.64
C THR A 182 8.61 7.78 2.45
N ASP A 183 8.91 7.08 3.55
CA ASP A 183 9.99 7.43 4.47
C ASP A 183 11.30 6.67 4.23
N SER A 184 11.26 5.70 3.30
CA SER A 184 12.38 4.89 2.83
C SER A 184 12.97 3.96 3.89
N ASP A 185 12.16 3.42 4.78
CA ASP A 185 12.59 2.48 5.82
C ASP A 185 12.61 1.01 5.38
N GLY A 186 11.96 0.70 4.25
CA GLY A 186 11.89 -0.62 3.64
C GLY A 186 10.52 -1.27 3.63
N GLU A 187 9.54 -0.74 4.37
CA GLU A 187 8.13 -1.16 4.27
C GLU A 187 7.32 -0.27 3.35
N SER A 188 6.26 -0.83 2.76
CA SER A 188 5.33 0.01 1.99
C SER A 188 4.36 0.75 2.89
N ASP A 189 3.94 1.95 2.48
CA ASP A 189 2.98 2.79 3.20
C ASP A 189 1.69 1.99 3.49
N SER A 190 1.23 1.19 2.53
CA SER A 190 0.08 0.29 2.71
C SER A 190 0.30 -0.79 3.79
N ALA A 191 1.50 -1.35 3.94
CA ALA A 191 1.80 -2.38 4.92
C ALA A 191 1.79 -1.78 6.32
N GLU A 192 2.36 -0.60 6.45
CA GLU A 192 2.37 0.18 7.69
C GLU A 192 0.96 0.54 8.15
N VAL A 193 0.12 1.10 7.28
CA VAL A 193 -1.22 1.56 7.69
C VAL A 193 -2.25 0.44 7.82
N LEU A 194 -2.21 -0.57 6.93
CA LEU A 194 -3.24 -1.62 6.89
C LEU A 194 -2.89 -2.82 7.78
N VAL A 195 -1.61 -3.02 8.11
CA VAL A 195 -1.16 -4.21 8.85
C VAL A 195 -0.44 -3.83 10.14
N TYR A 196 0.67 -3.09 10.06
CA TYR A 196 1.55 -2.91 11.21
C TYR A 196 1.06 -1.86 12.22
N GLY A 197 0.28 -0.89 11.75
CA GLY A 197 -0.20 0.23 12.55
C GLY A 197 0.91 1.23 12.91
N THR A 198 1.93 1.36 12.05
CA THR A 198 3.02 2.36 12.15
C THR A 198 2.64 3.64 11.40
N ASP A 199 3.44 4.70 11.57
CA ASP A 199 3.25 5.98 10.87
C ASP A 199 4.08 5.96 9.58
N PRO A 200 3.45 5.94 8.39
CA PRO A 200 4.15 5.73 7.11
C PRO A 200 4.98 6.93 6.64
N THR A 201 5.05 7.98 7.45
CA THR A 201 5.89 9.15 7.18
C THR A 201 7.12 9.21 8.08
N ARG A 202 7.36 8.14 8.85
CA ARG A 202 8.27 8.16 9.98
C ARG A 202 8.98 6.81 10.21
N ALA A 203 10.13 6.70 9.55
CA ALA A 203 10.95 5.50 9.49
C ALA A 203 11.12 4.75 10.83
N GLU A 204 10.81 3.47 10.80
CA GLU A 204 11.11 2.49 11.85
C GLU A 204 12.42 1.74 11.54
N ASP A 205 13.00 1.07 12.55
CA ASP A 205 14.23 0.28 12.36
C ASP A 205 13.91 -1.20 12.14
N TRP A 206 13.45 -1.56 10.94
CA TRP A 206 13.11 -2.94 10.54
C TRP A 206 14.29 -3.92 10.56
N LYS A 207 15.51 -3.44 10.86
CA LYS A 207 16.72 -4.27 11.02
C LYS A 207 17.02 -4.58 12.48
N ASP A 208 16.34 -3.92 13.42
CA ASP A 208 16.45 -4.21 14.85
C ASP A 208 15.38 -5.23 15.25
N PHE A 209 15.85 -6.41 15.69
CA PHE A 209 14.98 -7.52 16.09
C PHE A 209 13.96 -7.12 17.17
N LYS A 210 14.32 -6.25 18.12
CA LYS A 210 13.43 -5.85 19.21
C LYS A 210 12.38 -4.86 18.76
N VAL A 211 12.74 -3.95 17.84
CA VAL A 211 11.77 -3.03 17.21
C VAL A 211 10.71 -3.84 16.47
N VAL A 212 11.15 -4.76 15.61
CA VAL A 212 10.24 -5.62 14.83
C VAL A 212 9.35 -6.46 15.76
N VAL A 213 9.92 -7.18 16.72
CA VAL A 213 9.11 -7.96 17.68
C VAL A 213 8.13 -7.07 18.44
N GLY A 214 8.50 -5.82 18.76
CA GLY A 214 7.61 -4.85 19.39
C GLY A 214 6.38 -4.47 18.55
N ILE A 215 6.50 -4.53 17.22
CA ILE A 215 5.42 -4.23 16.27
C ILE A 215 4.54 -5.47 16.01
N LEU A 216 5.13 -6.67 15.99
CA LEU A 216 4.45 -7.93 15.63
C LEU A 216 3.61 -8.52 16.79
N ASP A 217 2.55 -7.81 17.19
CA ASP A 217 1.69 -8.14 18.34
C ASP A 217 0.45 -9.00 18.04
N THR A 218 0.15 -9.23 16.75
CA THR A 218 -0.97 -10.09 16.33
C THR A 218 -0.54 -11.17 15.32
N PRO A 219 -1.29 -12.29 15.22
CA PRO A 219 -1.08 -13.32 14.20
C PRO A 219 -1.02 -12.77 12.77
N GLU A 220 -1.84 -11.77 12.44
CA GLU A 220 -1.90 -11.15 11.11
C GLU A 220 -0.60 -10.43 10.77
N LYS A 221 -0.08 -9.61 11.70
CA LYS A 221 1.19 -8.89 11.52
C LYS A 221 2.35 -9.85 11.36
N ILE A 222 2.42 -10.86 12.23
CA ILE A 222 3.45 -11.90 12.17
C ILE A 222 3.40 -12.63 10.82
N THR A 223 2.21 -13.04 10.38
CA THR A 223 2.03 -13.73 9.10
C THR A 223 2.46 -12.86 7.92
N ARG A 224 2.07 -11.58 7.90
CA ARG A 224 2.49 -10.62 6.86
C ARG A 224 3.99 -10.47 6.83
N TYR A 225 4.61 -10.19 7.98
CA TYR A 225 6.04 -9.99 8.10
C TYR A 225 6.83 -11.21 7.60
N MET A 226 6.48 -12.40 8.08
CA MET A 226 7.16 -13.63 7.64
C MET A 226 7.04 -13.86 6.13
N LYS A 227 5.90 -13.52 5.53
CA LYS A 227 5.69 -13.65 4.08
C LYS A 227 6.55 -12.69 3.28
N ASP A 228 6.75 -11.47 3.77
CA ASP A 228 7.44 -10.41 3.03
C ASP A 228 8.97 -10.45 3.25
N HIS A 229 9.42 -10.88 4.44
CA HIS A 229 10.82 -10.83 4.84
C HIS A 229 11.55 -12.16 4.85
N PHE A 230 10.84 -13.28 5.03
CA PHE A 230 11.50 -14.57 5.17
C PHE A 230 11.42 -15.42 3.91
N THR A 231 12.53 -16.09 3.61
CA THR A 231 12.61 -17.11 2.55
C THR A 231 12.64 -18.49 3.17
N TYR A 232 11.95 -19.46 2.56
CA TYR A 232 12.05 -20.86 2.97
C TYR A 232 13.42 -21.42 2.60
N ILE A 233 14.19 -21.83 3.60
CA ILE A 233 15.55 -22.37 3.47
C ILE A 233 15.56 -23.71 4.22
N PRO A 234 15.56 -24.85 3.52
CA PRO A 234 15.62 -26.15 4.18
C PRO A 234 16.97 -26.36 4.84
N ASP A 235 16.97 -27.15 5.90
CA ASP A 235 18.18 -27.53 6.58
C ASP A 235 19.12 -28.45 5.78
N PRO A 236 20.41 -28.52 6.17
CA PRO A 236 21.35 -29.47 5.60
C PRO A 236 20.84 -30.92 5.72
N PRO A 237 21.08 -31.80 4.74
CA PRO A 237 20.47 -33.14 4.70
C PRO A 237 20.75 -34.05 5.91
N ASP A 238 21.82 -33.77 6.67
CA ASP A 238 22.30 -34.60 7.77
C ASP A 238 22.04 -33.97 9.16
N GLU A 239 21.43 -32.78 9.22
CA GLU A 239 21.16 -32.05 10.47
C GLU A 239 19.76 -31.43 10.45
N ASP A 240 19.09 -31.44 11.61
CA ASP A 240 17.82 -30.77 11.86
C ASP A 240 18.11 -29.64 12.86
N VAL A 241 18.30 -28.43 12.34
CA VAL A 241 18.90 -27.27 13.01
C VAL A 241 17.82 -26.25 13.35
N TRP A 242 17.30 -26.35 14.56
CA TRP A 242 16.25 -25.44 15.01
C TRP A 242 16.84 -24.09 15.39
N GLN A 243 16.49 -23.07 14.62
CA GLN A 243 16.93 -21.69 14.83
C GLN A 243 16.12 -21.04 15.95
N THR A 244 16.79 -20.18 16.72
CA THR A 244 16.10 -19.21 17.58
C THR A 244 15.41 -18.15 16.72
N ALA A 245 14.39 -17.49 17.28
CA ALA A 245 13.70 -16.39 16.59
C ALA A 245 14.65 -15.28 16.09
N GLU A 246 15.70 -14.98 16.87
CA GLU A 246 16.69 -13.97 16.51
C GLU A 246 17.59 -14.44 15.35
N GLU A 247 17.96 -15.72 15.32
CA GLU A 247 18.70 -16.31 14.20
C GLU A 247 17.87 -16.32 12.91
N THR A 248 16.61 -16.78 12.97
CA THR A 248 15.68 -16.75 11.83
C THR A 248 15.53 -15.34 11.26
N PHE A 249 15.40 -14.34 12.14
CA PHE A 249 15.29 -12.93 11.77
C PHE A 249 16.53 -12.45 11.01
N TYR A 250 17.74 -12.59 11.58
CA TYR A 250 18.96 -12.08 10.94
C TYR A 250 19.38 -12.89 9.70
N LYS A 251 19.01 -14.17 9.63
CA LYS A 251 19.20 -15.01 8.45
C LYS A 251 18.22 -14.64 7.33
N GLY A 252 17.08 -14.02 7.67
CA GLY A 252 15.99 -13.70 6.75
C GLY A 252 15.27 -14.96 6.25
N GLY A 253 15.21 -16.01 7.07
CA GLY A 253 14.63 -17.28 6.65
C GLY A 253 15.11 -18.51 7.42
N GLY A 254 14.58 -19.65 7.01
CA GLY A 254 14.60 -20.93 7.73
C GLY A 254 13.52 -21.85 7.16
N ASP A 255 13.18 -22.93 7.83
CA ASP A 255 12.13 -23.85 7.39
C ASP A 255 10.91 -23.84 8.33
N CYS A 256 10.18 -24.95 8.44
CA CYS A 256 8.84 -24.93 9.02
C CYS A 256 8.85 -24.67 10.54
N GLU A 257 9.80 -25.21 11.26
CA GLU A 257 9.98 -25.05 12.71
C GLU A 257 10.53 -23.68 13.03
N ASP A 258 11.47 -23.15 12.26
CA ASP A 258 12.09 -21.84 12.47
C ASP A 258 11.05 -20.72 12.41
N PHE A 259 10.15 -20.82 11.43
CA PHE A 259 9.05 -19.88 11.24
C PHE A 259 8.03 -20.01 12.37
N ALA A 260 7.71 -21.23 12.79
CA ALA A 260 6.79 -21.47 13.90
C ALA A 260 7.37 -20.96 15.24
N ILE A 261 8.66 -21.15 15.48
CA ILE A 261 9.40 -20.68 16.66
C ILE A 261 9.43 -19.15 16.68
N PHE A 262 9.74 -18.50 15.56
CA PHE A 262 9.69 -17.04 15.44
C PHE A 262 8.30 -16.48 15.76
N ALA A 263 7.26 -17.10 15.20
CA ALA A 263 5.88 -16.68 15.43
C ALA A 263 5.48 -16.85 16.91
N LEU A 264 5.83 -17.97 17.55
CA LEU A 264 5.58 -18.20 18.97
C LEU A 264 6.30 -17.15 19.85
N TYR A 265 7.54 -16.83 19.50
CA TYR A 265 8.33 -15.82 20.21
C TYR A 265 7.63 -14.46 20.22
N CYS A 266 7.15 -14.01 19.05
CA CYS A 266 6.44 -12.73 18.92
C CYS A 266 5.17 -12.71 19.77
N LEU A 267 4.29 -13.72 19.63
CA LEU A 267 3.05 -13.79 20.42
C LEU A 267 3.34 -13.80 21.93
N ARG A 268 4.36 -14.55 22.37
CA ARG A 268 4.75 -14.60 23.78
C ARG A 268 5.27 -13.25 24.29
N ALA A 269 6.03 -12.52 23.47
CA ALA A 269 6.50 -11.17 23.83
C ALA A 269 5.33 -10.22 24.14
N HIS A 270 4.16 -10.49 23.53
CA HIS A 270 2.90 -9.75 23.72
C HIS A 270 1.91 -10.43 24.68
N GLY A 271 2.39 -11.36 25.52
CA GLY A 271 1.62 -11.90 26.64
C GLY A 271 0.65 -13.03 26.28
N TRP A 272 0.71 -13.58 25.07
CA TRP A 272 -0.03 -14.80 24.73
C TRP A 272 0.40 -15.96 25.63
N ARG A 273 -0.54 -16.83 25.97
CA ARG A 273 -0.23 -18.05 26.73
C ARG A 273 0.50 -19.03 25.83
N TYR A 274 1.53 -19.68 26.36
CA TYR A 274 2.35 -20.63 25.63
C TYR A 274 2.65 -21.82 26.55
N ASP A 275 1.98 -22.94 26.32
CA ASP A 275 2.33 -24.25 26.88
C ASP A 275 1.44 -25.30 26.21
N ALA A 276 1.94 -26.53 26.12
CA ALA A 276 1.22 -27.72 25.70
C ALA A 276 -0.13 -27.88 26.41
N PHE A 277 -0.21 -27.49 27.69
CA PHE A 277 -1.41 -27.62 28.52
C PHE A 277 -2.40 -26.45 28.39
N ASP A 278 -1.95 -25.33 27.81
CA ASP A 278 -2.76 -24.11 27.71
C ASP A 278 -3.38 -23.90 26.32
N LEU A 279 -2.95 -24.66 25.30
CA LEU A 279 -3.38 -24.47 23.90
C LEU A 279 -4.91 -24.42 23.70
N TYR A 280 -5.71 -25.05 24.57
CA TYR A 280 -7.17 -25.02 24.48
C TYR A 280 -7.84 -23.76 25.05
N LYS A 281 -7.07 -22.85 25.65
CA LYS A 281 -7.58 -21.58 26.19
C LYS A 281 -7.52 -20.51 25.12
N ASN A 282 -8.48 -19.58 25.16
CA ASN A 282 -8.45 -18.41 24.29
C ASN A 282 -7.15 -17.62 24.49
N HIS A 283 -6.60 -17.08 23.40
CA HIS A 283 -5.36 -16.30 23.40
C HIS A 283 -4.14 -17.13 23.85
N SER A 284 -4.05 -18.35 23.33
CA SER A 284 -2.93 -19.27 23.55
C SER A 284 -2.35 -19.71 22.22
N ALA A 285 -1.06 -19.98 22.20
CA ALA A 285 -0.34 -20.48 21.04
C ALA A 285 0.69 -21.56 21.42
N ALA A 286 0.97 -22.47 20.50
CA ALA A 286 2.01 -23.47 20.64
C ALA A 286 2.53 -23.90 19.27
N VAL A 287 3.81 -24.24 19.20
CA VAL A 287 4.36 -24.91 18.01
C VAL A 287 4.06 -26.39 18.10
N LEU A 288 3.49 -26.95 17.03
CA LEU A 288 3.24 -28.38 16.87
C LEU A 288 4.16 -28.95 15.79
N GLY A 289 5.04 -29.87 16.16
CA GLY A 289 5.72 -30.76 15.21
C GLY A 289 4.88 -32.02 14.99
N ILE A 290 4.37 -32.23 13.79
CA ILE A 290 3.41 -33.29 13.46
C ILE A 290 4.12 -34.40 12.69
N ILE A 291 3.90 -35.66 13.10
CA ILE A 291 4.43 -36.86 12.45
C ILE A 291 3.28 -37.74 11.96
N TRP A 292 3.39 -38.25 10.74
CA TRP A 292 2.37 -39.09 10.10
C TRP A 292 2.86 -40.50 9.82
N SER A 293 1.92 -41.44 9.88
CA SER A 293 2.26 -42.85 9.76
C SER A 293 2.65 -43.22 8.35
N GLY A 294 3.82 -43.84 8.23
CA GLY A 294 4.41 -44.19 6.95
C GLY A 294 4.96 -42.99 6.16
N ILE A 295 5.10 -41.81 6.78
CA ILE A 295 5.76 -40.64 6.19
C ILE A 295 7.09 -40.41 6.92
N GLU A 296 8.19 -40.31 6.16
CA GLU A 296 9.55 -40.24 6.72
C GLU A 296 9.94 -38.84 7.23
N PHE A 297 9.14 -37.81 6.95
CA PHE A 297 9.40 -36.43 7.37
C PHE A 297 8.23 -35.84 8.15
N GLY A 298 8.56 -35.03 9.14
CA GLY A 298 7.61 -34.26 9.93
C GLY A 298 7.29 -32.89 9.32
N HIS A 299 6.39 -32.17 9.97
CA HIS A 299 6.15 -30.76 9.64
C HIS A 299 5.74 -29.98 10.88
N ALA A 300 6.32 -28.79 11.06
CA ALA A 300 6.01 -27.90 12.16
C ALA A 300 5.08 -26.76 11.74
N VAL A 301 4.12 -26.43 12.60
CA VAL A 301 3.22 -25.28 12.44
C VAL A 301 3.07 -24.56 13.77
N LEU A 302 2.89 -23.23 13.74
CA LEU A 302 2.36 -22.53 14.91
C LEU A 302 0.84 -22.68 14.92
N VAL A 303 0.28 -23.18 16.02
CA VAL A 303 -1.17 -23.19 16.26
C VAL A 303 -1.51 -22.13 17.30
N TYR A 304 -2.56 -21.36 17.05
CA TYR A 304 -3.11 -20.43 18.03
C TYR A 304 -4.63 -20.57 18.16
N VAL A 305 -5.18 -20.14 19.30
CA VAL A 305 -6.60 -20.25 19.61
C VAL A 305 -7.24 -18.89 19.86
N GLU A 306 -8.28 -18.61 19.09
CA GLU A 306 -9.16 -17.45 19.25
C GLU A 306 -10.62 -17.88 19.22
N GLU A 307 -11.41 -17.35 20.15
CA GLU A 307 -12.83 -17.66 20.34
C GLU A 307 -13.14 -19.17 20.42
N GLY A 308 -12.19 -19.95 20.96
CA GLY A 308 -12.31 -21.41 21.08
C GLY A 308 -12.15 -22.16 19.75
N ARG A 309 -11.62 -21.50 18.71
CA ARG A 309 -11.28 -22.09 17.42
C ARG A 309 -9.77 -22.09 17.22
N PHE A 310 -9.28 -23.06 16.47
CA PHE A 310 -7.85 -23.20 16.18
C PHE A 310 -7.51 -22.58 14.82
N TYR A 311 -6.33 -22.00 14.75
CA TYR A 311 -5.78 -21.37 13.55
C TYR A 311 -4.32 -21.78 13.41
N ILE A 312 -3.78 -21.66 12.20
CA ILE A 312 -2.36 -21.91 11.93
C ILE A 312 -1.68 -20.67 11.38
N ILE A 313 -0.44 -20.41 11.81
CA ILE A 313 0.52 -19.55 11.09
C ILE A 313 1.56 -20.44 10.43
N HIS A 314 1.84 -20.21 9.15
CA HIS A 314 2.81 -21.00 8.41
C HIS A 314 3.56 -20.19 7.32
N SER A 315 4.77 -20.63 6.99
CA SER A 315 5.78 -20.05 6.07
C SER A 315 5.45 -20.09 4.57
N GLY A 316 4.21 -20.34 4.18
CA GLY A 316 3.80 -20.31 2.77
C GLY A 316 3.88 -21.62 1.98
N ILE A 317 4.44 -22.73 2.52
CA ILE A 317 4.19 -24.08 1.93
C ILE A 317 2.70 -24.38 1.99
N ILE A 318 2.11 -24.15 3.16
CA ILE A 318 0.67 -24.17 3.37
C ILE A 318 0.19 -22.77 3.75
N PRO A 319 -1.08 -22.42 3.47
CA PRO A 319 -1.63 -21.14 3.89
C PRO A 319 -1.75 -21.07 5.42
N THR A 320 -1.50 -19.89 5.99
CA THR A 320 -2.09 -19.50 7.27
C THR A 320 -3.62 -19.57 7.12
N GLU A 321 -4.29 -20.46 7.85
CA GLU A 321 -5.72 -20.71 7.71
C GLU A 321 -6.41 -21.13 9.02
N GLY A 322 -7.74 -21.07 8.99
CA GLY A 322 -8.65 -21.32 10.11
C GLY A 322 -9.99 -20.62 9.83
N PRO A 323 -10.94 -20.63 10.78
CA PRO A 323 -10.94 -21.38 12.02
C PRO A 323 -11.17 -22.89 11.82
N PHE A 324 -10.52 -23.71 12.64
CA PHE A 324 -10.77 -25.14 12.79
C PHE A 324 -11.54 -25.43 14.09
N PRO A 325 -12.44 -26.44 14.09
CA PRO A 325 -13.20 -26.80 15.29
C PRO A 325 -12.37 -27.50 16.37
N ASP A 326 -11.33 -28.23 15.97
CA ASP A 326 -10.48 -29.05 16.84
C ASP A 326 -9.11 -29.29 16.17
N LEU A 327 -8.14 -29.75 16.98
CA LEU A 327 -6.79 -30.06 16.51
C LEU A 327 -6.77 -31.20 15.48
N GLU A 328 -7.67 -32.18 15.59
CA GLU A 328 -7.69 -33.31 14.65
C GLU A 328 -8.04 -32.82 13.23
N SER A 329 -9.05 -31.97 13.11
CA SER A 329 -9.45 -31.35 11.84
C SER A 329 -8.34 -30.48 11.26
N LEU A 330 -7.63 -29.73 12.11
CA LEU A 330 -6.48 -28.91 11.73
C LEU A 330 -5.34 -29.79 11.20
N ILE A 331 -4.91 -30.80 11.97
CA ILE A 331 -3.82 -31.73 11.59
C ILE A 331 -4.16 -32.44 10.27
N ASN A 332 -5.42 -32.88 10.12
CA ASN A 332 -5.89 -33.53 8.90
C ASN A 332 -5.83 -32.58 7.69
N LYS A 333 -6.13 -31.30 7.90
CA LYS A 333 -6.04 -30.27 6.85
C LYS A 333 -4.59 -30.00 6.46
N VAL A 334 -3.69 -29.84 7.43
CA VAL A 334 -2.24 -29.69 7.20
C VAL A 334 -1.72 -30.86 6.35
N ALA A 335 -2.04 -32.10 6.74
CA ALA A 335 -1.63 -33.29 6.00
C ALA A 335 -2.14 -33.27 4.54
N PHE A 336 -3.41 -32.92 4.34
CA PHE A 336 -4.00 -32.82 3.01
C PHE A 336 -3.32 -31.74 2.15
N ARG A 337 -2.94 -30.59 2.75
CA ARG A 337 -2.22 -29.53 2.03
C ARG A 337 -0.83 -29.97 1.59
N LEU A 338 -0.12 -30.71 2.44
CA LEU A 338 1.23 -31.19 2.15
C LEU A 338 1.25 -32.35 1.14
N PHE A 339 0.32 -33.30 1.27
CA PHE A 339 0.40 -34.59 0.57
C PHE A 339 -0.69 -34.82 -0.47
N GLY A 340 -1.76 -34.02 -0.47
CA GLY A 340 -2.95 -34.24 -1.30
C GLY A 340 -3.88 -35.37 -0.80
N PHE A 341 -3.55 -35.97 0.35
CA PHE A 341 -4.36 -36.95 1.07
C PHE A 341 -4.11 -36.80 2.58
N THR A 342 -4.90 -37.47 3.42
CA THR A 342 -4.80 -37.36 4.88
C THR A 342 -4.28 -38.68 5.47
N PRO A 343 -2.96 -38.91 5.50
CA PRO A 343 -2.42 -40.03 6.26
C PRO A 343 -2.80 -39.90 7.74
N PRO A 344 -2.94 -41.01 8.46
CA PRO A 344 -3.14 -40.94 9.89
C PRO A 344 -1.89 -40.35 10.56
N TRP A 345 -2.05 -39.31 11.39
CA TRP A 345 -0.95 -38.84 12.26
C TRP A 345 -0.61 -39.93 13.30
N GLU A 346 0.66 -40.04 13.69
CA GLU A 346 1.12 -40.97 14.74
C GLU A 346 1.22 -40.26 16.08
N TYR A 347 1.92 -39.13 16.11
CA TYR A 347 2.05 -38.28 17.27
C TYR A 347 2.31 -36.85 16.84
N TYR A 348 2.13 -35.92 17.77
CA TYR A 348 2.66 -34.57 17.65
C TYR A 348 3.44 -34.18 18.91
N ILE A 349 4.42 -33.31 18.73
CA ILE A 349 5.26 -32.76 19.80
C ILE A 349 4.98 -31.27 19.96
N TYR A 350 5.08 -30.80 21.19
CA TYR A 350 5.07 -29.38 21.50
C TYR A 350 6.49 -28.85 21.54
N ILE A 351 6.73 -27.73 20.87
CA ILE A 351 8.04 -27.08 20.79
C ILE A 351 7.91 -25.68 21.42
N ASN A 352 8.85 -25.31 22.29
CA ASN A 352 8.92 -23.97 22.86
C ASN A 352 9.73 -23.01 21.97
N GLU A 353 9.76 -21.72 22.33
CA GLU A 353 10.44 -20.68 21.55
C GLU A 353 11.98 -20.81 21.52
N ARG A 354 12.54 -21.76 22.28
CA ARG A 354 13.97 -22.08 22.29
C ARG A 354 14.29 -23.32 21.47
N GLY A 355 13.32 -23.83 20.71
CA GLY A 355 13.48 -25.05 19.95
C GLY A 355 13.61 -26.30 20.83
N GLN A 356 12.89 -26.37 21.96
CA GLN A 356 12.94 -27.54 22.83
C GLN A 356 11.58 -28.25 22.88
N ILE A 357 11.62 -29.58 22.82
CA ILE A 357 10.42 -30.41 22.99
C ILE A 357 9.94 -30.33 24.45
N THR A 358 8.73 -29.84 24.65
CA THR A 358 8.12 -29.69 25.98
C THR A 358 7.04 -30.74 26.28
N GLY A 359 6.53 -31.40 25.25
CA GLY A 359 5.52 -32.43 25.38
C GLY A 359 5.36 -33.26 24.12
N ARG A 360 4.71 -34.42 24.26
CA ARG A 360 4.41 -35.35 23.18
C ARG A 360 3.04 -35.96 23.41
N VAL A 361 2.24 -36.05 22.34
CA VAL A 361 0.92 -36.67 22.35
C VAL A 361 0.88 -37.73 21.28
N GLU A 362 0.74 -38.98 21.71
CA GLU A 362 0.51 -40.13 20.84
C GLU A 362 -0.95 -40.19 20.40
N ARG A 363 -1.18 -40.68 19.18
CA ARG A 363 -2.51 -41.05 18.74
C ARG A 363 -2.93 -42.34 19.45
N GLY A 364 -3.94 -42.22 20.33
CA GLY A 364 -4.48 -43.33 21.12
C GLY A 364 -5.18 -44.40 20.30
#